data_AF-A0A938W8N1-F1
#
_entry.id   AF-A0A938W8N1-F1
#
_cell.length_a   1.000
_cell.length_b   1.000
_cell.length_c   1.000
_cell.angle_alpha   90.00
_cell.angle_beta   90.00
_cell.angle_gamma   90.00
#
_symmetry.space_group_name_H-M   'P 1'
#
loop_
_entity.id
_entity.type
_entity.pdbx_description
1 polymer ?
#
loop_
_entity_poly.entity_id
_entity_poly.type
_entity_poly.pdbx_seq_one_letter_code
_entity_poly.pdbx_strand_id
1 'polypeptide(L)'
;MKQRFTEVSIQGEQFLINGAPTYGGRVWNGHKIEGLLMNSRMVQGIFDDLNPETAGMWAYPDTGRWDADRNTAEFIAAMPEWRAHGLLAFTINLQGGSPQGYSKDQPWHNSAITADGDLRPDYMARLARILDRADELGMVVILGIFYFGQDNRLADEAAILRAVDNTVDWVFDQG
;
A
#
# COMPACT_ATOMS: atom_id res chain seq x y z
N MET A 1 -18.68 7.42 9.00
CA MET A 1 -17.89 6.66 8.00
C MET A 1 -18.17 7.21 6.62
N LYS A 2 -17.14 7.38 5.81
CA LYS A 2 -17.27 7.74 4.39
C LYS A 2 -17.86 6.52 3.66
N GLN A 3 -18.83 6.73 2.77
CA GLN A 3 -19.39 5.61 2.00
C GLN A 3 -18.35 5.15 0.97
N ARG A 4 -18.02 3.86 0.98
CA ARG A 4 -17.16 3.20 -0.03
C ARG A 4 -17.99 2.74 -1.22
N PHE A 5 -17.43 2.85 -2.41
CA PHE A 5 -18.11 2.49 -3.66
C PHE A 5 -17.53 1.25 -4.34
N THR A 6 -16.27 0.93 -4.05
CA THR A 6 -15.54 -0.19 -4.63
C THR A 6 -15.66 -1.42 -3.75
N GLU A 7 -16.36 -2.43 -4.24
CA GLU A 7 -16.48 -3.73 -3.60
C GLU A 7 -15.69 -4.77 -4.42
N VAL A 8 -14.86 -5.54 -3.72
CA VAL A 8 -14.16 -6.70 -4.29
C VAL A 8 -14.85 -7.97 -3.82
N SER A 9 -15.17 -8.85 -4.74
CA SER A 9 -15.68 -10.19 -4.44
C SER A 9 -14.98 -11.25 -5.29
N ILE A 10 -15.12 -12.50 -4.88
CA ILE A 10 -14.55 -13.64 -5.58
C ILE A 10 -15.69 -14.61 -5.92
N GLN A 11 -15.78 -15.00 -7.19
CA GLN A 11 -16.71 -16.03 -7.67
C GLN A 11 -15.92 -17.15 -8.35
N GLY A 12 -15.84 -18.31 -7.70
CA GLY A 12 -14.97 -19.40 -8.14
C GLY A 12 -13.51 -18.95 -8.11
N GLU A 13 -12.87 -18.90 -9.28
CA GLU A 13 -11.47 -18.47 -9.45
C GLU A 13 -11.34 -17.02 -9.95
N GLN A 14 -12.45 -16.28 -10.03
CA GLN A 14 -12.48 -14.93 -10.63
C GLN A 14 -12.66 -13.85 -9.57
N PHE A 15 -11.86 -12.80 -9.67
CA PHE A 15 -12.07 -11.54 -8.96
C PHE A 15 -13.08 -10.67 -9.70
N LEU A 16 -13.98 -10.06 -8.93
CA LEU A 16 -14.98 -9.12 -9.39
C LEU A 16 -14.76 -7.77 -8.70
N ILE A 17 -14.99 -6.69 -9.44
CA ILE A 17 -15.09 -5.33 -8.90
C ILE A 17 -16.50 -4.84 -9.18
N ASN A 18 -17.24 -4.48 -8.13
CA ASN A 18 -18.63 -4.01 -8.21
C ASN A 18 -19.54 -4.99 -8.97
N GLY A 19 -19.35 -6.30 -8.73
CA GLY A 19 -20.13 -7.37 -9.36
C GLY A 19 -19.77 -7.69 -10.82
N ALA A 20 -18.77 -7.02 -11.41
CA ALA A 20 -18.29 -7.32 -12.76
C ALA A 20 -16.93 -8.03 -12.71
N PRO A 21 -16.68 -9.08 -13.51
CA PRO A 21 -15.38 -9.72 -13.56
C PRO A 21 -14.30 -8.73 -14.02
N THR A 22 -13.15 -8.75 -13.35
CA THR A 22 -12.00 -7.95 -13.80
C THR A 22 -11.60 -8.36 -15.22
N TYR A 23 -11.13 -7.41 -16.03
CA TYR A 23 -10.69 -7.69 -17.41
C TYR A 23 -11.71 -8.47 -18.26
N GLY A 24 -13.01 -8.16 -18.12
CA GLY A 24 -14.13 -8.83 -18.84
C GLY A 24 -13.84 -9.13 -20.31
N GLY A 25 -14.02 -10.39 -20.71
CA GLY A 25 -13.83 -10.89 -22.07
C GLY A 25 -12.39 -10.94 -22.58
N ARG A 26 -11.37 -10.65 -21.76
CA ARG A 26 -9.97 -10.62 -22.20
C ARG A 26 -9.33 -12.02 -22.17
N VAL A 27 -8.61 -12.33 -23.24
CA VAL A 27 -7.77 -13.52 -23.41
C VAL A 27 -6.45 -13.10 -24.03
N TRP A 28 -5.33 -13.68 -23.58
CA TRP A 28 -4.00 -13.42 -24.13
C TRP A 28 -3.25 -14.74 -24.28
N ASN A 29 -2.70 -15.03 -25.46
CA ASN A 29 -2.00 -16.29 -25.78
C ASN A 29 -2.76 -17.57 -25.34
N GLY A 30 -4.09 -17.57 -25.48
CA GLY A 30 -4.92 -18.70 -25.07
C GLY A 30 -5.20 -18.78 -23.55
N HIS A 31 -4.62 -17.88 -22.75
CA HIS A 31 -4.88 -17.78 -21.32
C HIS A 31 -5.99 -16.77 -21.02
N LYS A 32 -6.93 -17.17 -20.18
CA LYS A 32 -8.00 -16.31 -19.69
C LYS A 32 -7.40 -15.22 -18.78
N ILE A 33 -7.61 -13.96 -19.15
CA ILE A 33 -7.21 -12.80 -18.34
C ILE A 33 -8.39 -12.30 -17.50
N GLU A 34 -9.61 -12.50 -17.99
CA GLU A 34 -10.83 -12.21 -17.25
C GLU A 34 -10.85 -12.90 -15.87
N GLY A 35 -11.12 -12.12 -14.83
CA GLY A 35 -11.18 -12.56 -13.45
C GLY A 35 -9.82 -12.59 -12.76
N LEU A 36 -8.71 -12.28 -13.43
CA LEU A 36 -7.41 -12.12 -12.77
C LEU A 36 -7.34 -10.76 -12.04
N LEU A 37 -6.60 -10.70 -10.95
CA LEU A 37 -6.30 -9.43 -10.25
C LEU A 37 -4.84 -9.03 -10.48
N MET A 38 -4.51 -8.68 -11.72
CA MET A 38 -3.18 -8.16 -12.04
C MET A 38 -2.93 -6.89 -11.21
N ASN A 39 -1.81 -6.89 -10.48
CA ASN A 39 -1.44 -5.80 -9.58
C ASN A 39 0.01 -5.38 -9.76
N SER A 40 0.31 -4.14 -9.37
CA SER A 40 1.67 -3.63 -9.27
C SER A 40 2.08 -3.54 -7.80
N ARG A 41 3.31 -3.97 -7.48
CA ARG A 41 3.85 -3.85 -6.12
C ARG A 41 4.40 -2.44 -5.91
N MET A 42 3.61 -1.57 -5.29
CA MET A 42 3.94 -0.16 -5.07
C MET A 42 4.02 0.16 -3.57
N VAL A 43 4.79 -0.66 -2.85
CA VAL A 43 4.78 -0.74 -1.38
C VAL A 43 5.20 0.54 -0.65
N GLN A 44 5.87 1.47 -1.34
CA GLN A 44 6.41 2.71 -0.78
C GLN A 44 5.48 3.92 -0.90
N GLY A 45 4.20 3.74 -1.27
CA GLY A 45 3.26 4.87 -1.42
C GLY A 45 3.06 5.71 -0.16
N ILE A 46 3.28 5.12 1.03
CA ILE A 46 3.25 5.79 2.34
C ILE A 46 4.64 5.82 3.02
N PHE A 47 5.72 5.64 2.25
CA PHE A 47 7.07 5.52 2.79
C PHE A 47 7.46 6.78 3.58
N ASP A 48 8.13 6.56 4.69
CA ASP A 48 8.93 7.57 5.37
C ASP A 48 10.11 6.88 6.06
N ASP A 49 11.21 7.60 6.24
CA ASP A 49 12.39 7.07 6.91
C ASP A 49 12.61 7.80 8.24
N LEU A 50 12.23 7.12 9.33
CA LEU A 50 12.36 7.60 10.69
C LEU A 50 13.81 7.57 11.19
N ASN A 51 14.76 7.03 10.41
CA ASN A 51 16.18 7.09 10.75
C ASN A 51 16.79 8.41 10.22
N PRO A 52 17.20 9.34 11.11
CA PRO A 52 17.76 10.62 10.68
C PRO A 52 19.09 10.49 9.93
N GLU A 53 19.82 9.38 10.10
CA GLU A 53 21.08 9.14 9.40
C GLU A 53 20.87 8.76 7.92
N THR A 54 19.71 8.21 7.58
CA THR A 54 19.41 7.72 6.22
C THR A 54 18.30 8.48 5.53
N ALA A 55 17.48 9.27 6.24
CA ALA A 55 16.38 10.04 5.65
C ALA A 55 16.82 10.97 4.52
N GLY A 56 18.04 11.53 4.61
CA GLY A 56 18.62 12.37 3.55
C GLY A 56 18.88 11.65 2.23
N MET A 57 18.92 10.32 2.20
CA MET A 57 19.14 9.51 0.99
C MET A 57 17.98 9.61 -0.01
N TRP A 58 16.80 9.99 0.47
CA TRP A 58 15.56 10.06 -0.32
C TRP A 58 15.25 11.48 -0.78
N ALA A 59 16.14 12.44 -0.52
CA ALA A 59 15.92 13.84 -0.79
C ALA A 59 15.52 14.11 -2.24
N TYR A 60 14.47 14.91 -2.43
CA TYR A 60 14.08 15.37 -3.75
C TYR A 60 15.19 16.28 -4.33
N PRO A 61 15.59 16.13 -5.60
CA PRO A 61 16.67 16.91 -6.19
C PRO A 61 16.45 18.43 -6.19
N ASP A 62 15.19 18.88 -6.23
CA ASP A 62 14.81 20.29 -6.29
C ASP A 62 14.81 20.98 -4.92
N THR A 63 14.48 20.26 -3.85
CA THR A 63 14.41 20.81 -2.48
C THR A 63 15.58 20.40 -1.60
N GLY A 64 16.33 19.36 -2.00
CA GLY A 64 17.40 18.77 -1.19
C GLY A 64 16.89 18.12 0.11
N ARG A 65 15.59 17.84 0.22
CA ARG A 65 14.96 17.26 1.42
C ARG A 65 13.97 16.16 1.04
N TRP A 66 13.83 15.18 1.93
CA TRP A 66 12.77 14.19 1.83
C TRP A 66 11.44 14.82 2.29
N ASP A 67 10.36 14.47 1.61
CA ASP A 67 9.00 14.90 1.92
C ASP A 67 8.03 13.74 1.69
N ALA A 68 7.59 13.13 2.79
CA ALA A 68 6.75 11.95 2.77
C ALA A 68 5.33 12.27 2.25
N ASP A 69 4.84 13.48 2.49
CA ASP A 69 3.53 13.94 2.00
C ASP A 69 3.55 14.22 0.50
N ARG A 70 4.65 14.77 -0.01
CA ARG A 70 4.87 14.92 -1.46
C ARG A 70 4.93 13.56 -2.16
N ASN A 71 5.66 12.59 -1.62
CA ASN A 71 5.72 11.24 -2.17
C ASN A 71 4.32 10.61 -2.29
N THR A 72 3.52 10.70 -1.23
CA THR A 72 2.12 10.24 -1.26
C THR A 72 1.26 11.03 -2.24
N ALA A 73 1.42 12.36 -2.34
CA ALA A 73 0.67 13.18 -3.28
C ALA A 73 0.98 12.84 -4.74
N GLU A 74 2.25 12.63 -5.07
CA GLU A 74 2.72 12.24 -6.41
C GLU A 74 2.24 10.82 -6.77
N PHE A 75 2.26 9.89 -5.81
CA PHE A 75 1.65 8.57 -5.95
C PHE A 75 0.16 8.68 -6.35
N ILE A 76 -0.61 9.46 -5.59
CA ILE A 76 -2.04 9.69 -5.82
C ILE A 76 -2.30 10.34 -7.19
N ALA A 77 -1.45 11.29 -7.58
CA ALA A 77 -1.56 11.98 -8.87
C ALA A 77 -1.34 11.03 -10.07
N ALA A 78 -0.52 9.98 -9.90
CA ALA A 78 -0.23 9.01 -10.95
C ALA A 78 -1.30 7.90 -11.08
N MET A 79 -2.08 7.62 -10.03
CA MET A 79 -3.11 6.57 -10.03
C MET A 79 -4.09 6.59 -11.23
N PRO A 80 -4.62 7.76 -11.67
CA PRO A 80 -5.53 7.81 -12.81
C PRO A 80 -4.89 7.32 -14.11
N GLU A 81 -3.60 7.60 -14.31
CA GLU A 81 -2.87 7.14 -15.49
C GLU A 81 -2.70 5.62 -15.46
N TRP A 82 -2.32 5.04 -14.31
CA TRP A 82 -2.25 3.58 -14.16
C TRP A 82 -3.61 2.92 -14.45
N ARG A 83 -4.69 3.51 -13.93
CA ARG A 83 -6.05 3.04 -14.16
C ARG A 83 -6.48 3.11 -15.62
N ALA A 84 -6.09 4.17 -16.33
CA ALA A 84 -6.35 4.35 -17.75
C ALA A 84 -5.59 3.31 -18.60
N HIS A 85 -4.39 2.91 -18.17
CA HIS A 85 -3.58 1.86 -18.78
C HIS A 85 -3.97 0.43 -18.34
N GLY A 86 -5.05 0.28 -17.60
CA GLY A 86 -5.64 -1.02 -17.28
C GLY A 86 -5.13 -1.65 -15.98
N LEU A 87 -4.33 -0.96 -15.17
CA LEU A 87 -4.02 -1.45 -13.83
C LEU A 87 -5.26 -1.31 -12.94
N LEU A 88 -5.74 -2.43 -12.40
CA LEU A 88 -6.91 -2.45 -11.51
C LEU A 88 -6.55 -2.58 -10.03
N ALA A 89 -5.34 -3.02 -9.71
CA ALA A 89 -4.92 -3.24 -8.34
C ALA A 89 -3.46 -2.84 -8.10
N PHE A 90 -3.12 -2.49 -6.86
CA PHE A 90 -1.74 -2.31 -6.43
C PHE A 90 -1.56 -2.74 -4.98
N THR A 91 -0.32 -3.05 -4.63
CA THR A 91 0.06 -3.41 -3.25
C THR A 91 0.70 -2.22 -2.55
N ILE A 92 0.21 -1.87 -1.36
CA ILE A 92 0.87 -1.00 -0.38
C ILE A 92 1.20 -1.79 0.88
N ASN A 93 2.21 -1.39 1.66
CA ASN A 93 2.59 -2.10 2.89
C ASN A 93 2.86 -1.13 4.03
N LEU A 94 2.37 -1.43 5.24
CA LEU A 94 2.58 -0.61 6.44
C LEU A 94 4.05 -0.53 6.85
N GLN A 95 4.84 -1.57 6.60
CA GLN A 95 6.30 -1.56 6.73
C GLN A 95 7.04 -1.38 5.39
N GLY A 96 6.30 -1.02 4.34
CA GLY A 96 6.80 -0.81 2.98
C GLY A 96 7.59 -1.99 2.40
N GLY A 97 8.72 -1.68 1.78
CA GLY A 97 9.71 -2.64 1.33
C GLY A 97 11.10 -2.02 1.32
N SER A 98 12.06 -2.67 0.64
CA SER A 98 13.34 -2.02 0.38
C SER A 98 13.17 -0.94 -0.71
N PRO A 99 13.44 0.35 -0.40
CA PRO A 99 13.48 1.43 -1.40
C PRO A 99 14.66 1.28 -2.38
N GLN A 100 15.64 0.42 -2.06
CA GLN A 100 16.81 0.13 -2.91
C GLN A 100 16.66 -1.17 -3.72
N GLY A 101 15.50 -1.83 -3.68
CA GLY A 101 15.31 -3.14 -4.33
C GLY A 101 15.97 -4.28 -3.53
N TYR A 102 17.01 -4.92 -4.06
CA TYR A 102 17.72 -5.99 -3.35
C TYR A 102 18.87 -5.40 -2.53
N SER A 103 18.69 -5.34 -1.21
CA SER A 103 19.67 -4.79 -0.27
C SER A 103 19.91 -5.78 0.87
N LYS A 104 21.19 -6.00 1.20
CA LYS A 104 21.57 -6.85 2.34
C LYS A 104 21.30 -6.14 3.66
N ASP A 105 21.78 -4.90 3.77
CA ASP A 105 21.57 -4.06 4.95
C ASP A 105 20.40 -3.09 4.68
N GLN A 106 19.57 -2.86 5.69
CA GLN A 106 18.39 -2.00 5.60
C GLN A 106 18.39 -1.01 6.78
N PRO A 107 19.31 -0.03 6.79
CA PRO A 107 19.51 0.87 7.92
C PRO A 107 18.34 1.85 8.14
N TRP A 108 17.52 2.11 7.12
CA TRP A 108 16.32 2.94 7.23
C TRP A 108 15.29 2.34 8.19
N HIS A 109 14.46 3.21 8.74
CA HIS A 109 13.35 2.83 9.59
C HIS A 109 12.04 3.27 8.93
N ASN A 110 11.43 2.35 8.18
CA ASN A 110 10.14 2.57 7.53
C ASN A 110 9.09 1.64 8.13
N SER A 111 8.31 2.17 9.07
CA SER A 111 7.24 1.42 9.72
C SER A 111 6.14 2.34 10.18
N ALA A 112 4.94 2.16 9.61
CA ALA A 112 3.69 2.72 10.12
C ALA A 112 3.29 2.14 11.48
N ILE A 113 4.00 1.10 11.95
CA ILE A 113 3.74 0.42 13.21
C ILE A 113 4.85 0.81 14.20
N THR A 114 4.47 1.18 15.41
CA THR A 114 5.40 1.46 16.51
C THR A 114 6.00 0.17 17.07
N ALA A 115 7.04 0.28 17.91
CA ALA A 115 7.64 -0.90 18.53
C ALA A 115 6.65 -1.72 19.38
N ASP A 116 5.64 -1.04 19.95
CA ASP A 116 4.60 -1.65 20.78
C ASP A 116 3.40 -2.15 19.98
N GLY A 117 3.37 -1.99 18.65
CA GLY A 117 2.26 -2.46 17.79
C GLY A 117 1.15 -1.42 17.54
N ASP A 118 1.26 -0.21 18.07
CA ASP A 118 0.34 0.89 17.72
C ASP A 118 0.60 1.43 16.32
N LEU A 119 -0.41 2.04 15.71
CA LEU A 119 -0.30 2.66 14.38
C LEU A 119 0.09 4.14 14.47
N ARG A 120 1.03 4.55 13.61
CA ARG A 120 1.50 5.93 13.50
C ARG A 120 0.49 6.79 12.73
N PRO A 121 -0.08 7.85 13.35
CA PRO A 121 -1.16 8.62 12.72
C PRO A 121 -0.78 9.25 11.37
N ASP A 122 0.46 9.68 11.20
CA ASP A 122 0.96 10.31 9.97
C ASP A 122 1.06 9.32 8.80
N TYR A 123 1.48 8.07 9.04
CA TYR A 123 1.43 7.01 8.04
C TYR A 123 -0.01 6.65 7.68
N MET A 124 -0.89 6.53 8.69
CA MET A 124 -2.28 6.15 8.46
C MET A 124 -3.07 7.26 7.72
N ALA A 125 -2.74 8.53 7.95
CA ALA A 125 -3.31 9.65 7.19
C ALA A 125 -2.92 9.58 5.70
N ARG A 126 -1.66 9.22 5.41
CA ARG A 126 -1.18 9.01 4.03
C ARG A 126 -1.85 7.79 3.39
N LEU A 127 -2.00 6.69 4.12
CA LEU A 127 -2.73 5.50 3.66
C LEU A 127 -4.18 5.85 3.32
N ALA A 128 -4.89 6.54 4.21
CA ALA A 128 -6.29 6.94 4.01
C ALA A 128 -6.48 7.73 2.71
N ARG A 129 -5.57 8.67 2.40
CA ARG A 129 -5.61 9.45 1.14
C ARG A 129 -5.46 8.56 -0.10
N ILE A 130 -4.63 7.52 -0.03
CA ILE A 130 -4.46 6.57 -1.13
C ILE A 130 -5.68 5.66 -1.26
N LEU A 131 -6.23 5.15 -0.16
CA LEU A 131 -7.45 4.33 -0.17
C LEU A 131 -8.64 5.11 -0.71
N ASP A 132 -8.80 6.36 -0.30
CA ASP A 132 -9.83 7.26 -0.82
C ASP A 132 -9.71 7.44 -2.33
N ARG A 133 -8.49 7.66 -2.85
CA ARG A 133 -8.28 7.78 -4.29
C ARG A 133 -8.51 6.46 -5.03
N ALA A 134 -8.16 5.33 -4.43
CA ALA A 134 -8.37 4.02 -5.03
C ALA A 134 -9.87 3.74 -5.18
N ASP A 135 -10.65 4.03 -4.15
CA ASP A 135 -12.11 3.89 -4.15
C ASP A 135 -12.76 4.77 -5.23
N GLU A 136 -12.34 6.04 -5.35
CA GLU A 136 -12.81 6.95 -6.41
C GLU A 136 -12.54 6.42 -7.83
N LEU A 137 -11.48 5.63 -8.01
CA LEU A 137 -11.05 5.11 -9.31
C LEU A 137 -11.55 3.67 -9.58
N GLY A 138 -12.22 3.04 -8.62
CA GLY A 138 -12.58 1.62 -8.72
C GLY A 138 -11.36 0.71 -8.75
N MET A 139 -10.32 1.04 -7.98
CA MET A 139 -9.08 0.27 -7.87
C MET A 139 -9.02 -0.51 -6.56
N VAL A 140 -8.38 -1.67 -6.59
CA VAL A 140 -8.20 -2.54 -5.42
C VAL A 140 -6.84 -2.30 -4.78
N VAL A 141 -6.82 -2.15 -3.45
CA VAL A 141 -5.59 -2.07 -2.67
C VAL A 141 -5.35 -3.38 -1.94
N ILE A 142 -4.18 -3.97 -2.18
CA ILE A 142 -3.69 -5.12 -1.43
C ILE A 142 -2.80 -4.56 -0.31
N LEU A 143 -3.30 -4.56 0.92
CA LEU A 143 -2.57 -4.01 2.06
C LEU A 143 -1.72 -5.09 2.74
N GLY A 144 -0.40 -4.91 2.68
CA GLY A 144 0.54 -5.62 3.54
C GLY A 144 0.66 -4.94 4.90
N ILE A 145 0.97 -5.74 5.93
CA ILE A 145 1.25 -5.24 7.28
C ILE A 145 2.75 -5.25 7.55
N PHE A 146 3.37 -6.43 7.45
CA PHE A 146 4.77 -6.63 7.83
C PHE A 146 5.73 -6.73 6.64
N TYR A 147 7.00 -6.45 6.89
CA TYR A 147 8.08 -6.65 5.93
C TYR A 147 9.33 -7.18 6.65
N PHE A 148 9.93 -8.27 6.14
CA PHE A 148 11.07 -8.97 6.78
C PHE A 148 12.31 -8.11 7.05
N GLY A 149 12.42 -6.94 6.40
CA GLY A 149 13.53 -6.00 6.62
C GLY A 149 13.24 -4.97 7.70
N GLN A 150 12.04 -4.99 8.31
CA GLN A 150 11.54 -4.00 9.26
C GLN A 150 10.73 -4.65 10.41
N ASP A 151 10.43 -5.95 10.36
CA ASP A 151 9.71 -6.68 11.40
C ASP A 151 10.47 -6.68 12.73
N ASN A 152 11.80 -6.65 12.69
CA ASN A 152 12.68 -6.48 13.84
C ASN A 152 12.49 -5.16 14.61
N ARG A 153 11.65 -4.23 14.11
CA ARG A 153 11.28 -2.99 14.82
C ARG A 153 10.22 -3.23 15.90
N LEU A 154 9.50 -4.34 15.84
CA LEU A 154 8.52 -4.76 16.86
C LEU A 154 9.25 -5.37 18.06
N ALA A 155 8.79 -5.06 19.26
CA ALA A 155 9.45 -5.47 20.49
C ALA A 155 9.29 -6.98 20.79
N ASP A 156 8.08 -7.51 20.56
CA ASP A 156 7.71 -8.89 20.92
C ASP A 156 6.45 -9.38 20.19
N GLU A 157 6.04 -10.62 20.49
CA GLU A 157 4.82 -11.24 19.97
C GLU A 157 3.56 -10.43 20.29
N ALA A 158 3.49 -9.82 21.48
CA ALA A 158 2.32 -9.04 21.87
C ALA A 158 2.18 -7.78 21.00
N ALA A 159 3.30 -7.17 20.61
CA ALA A 159 3.31 -6.06 19.64
C ALA A 159 2.85 -6.50 18.24
N ILE A 160 3.20 -7.71 17.80
CA ILE A 160 2.74 -8.27 16.51
C ILE A 160 1.22 -8.44 16.54
N LEU A 161 0.65 -9.05 17.59
CA LEU A 161 -0.79 -9.24 17.72
C LEU A 161 -1.53 -7.90 17.74
N ARG A 162 -1.07 -6.95 18.57
CA ARG A 162 -1.65 -5.59 18.61
C ARG A 162 -1.60 -4.89 17.25
N ALA A 163 -0.49 -5.02 16.52
CA ALA A 163 -0.36 -4.42 15.19
C ALA A 163 -1.39 -4.97 14.19
N VAL A 164 -1.65 -6.28 14.22
CA VAL A 164 -2.67 -6.90 13.38
C VAL A 164 -4.06 -6.41 13.77
N ASP A 165 -4.41 -6.48 15.05
CA ASP A 165 -5.71 -6.05 15.56
C ASP A 165 -5.98 -4.59 15.21
N ASN A 166 -5.04 -3.70 15.54
CA ASN A 166 -5.15 -2.27 15.24
C ASN A 166 -5.27 -1.99 13.74
N THR A 167 -4.56 -2.74 12.89
CA THR A 167 -4.65 -2.58 11.42
C THR A 167 -6.02 -3.01 10.92
N VAL A 168 -6.51 -4.16 11.37
CA VAL A 168 -7.81 -4.71 10.95
C VAL A 168 -8.95 -3.79 11.41
N ASP A 169 -8.93 -3.37 12.68
CA ASP A 169 -9.92 -2.44 13.22
C ASP A 169 -9.92 -1.11 12.45
N TRP A 170 -8.73 -0.56 12.15
CA TRP A 170 -8.63 0.65 11.35
C TRP A 170 -9.20 0.48 9.93
N VAL A 171 -8.96 -0.67 9.28
CA VAL A 171 -9.53 -0.96 7.95
C VAL A 171 -11.04 -1.13 8.01
N PHE A 172 -11.61 -1.74 9.06
CA PHE A 172 -13.07 -1.78 9.21
C PHE A 172 -13.67 -0.41 9.50
N ASP A 173 -12.94 0.46 10.21
CA ASP A 173 -13.43 1.78 10.59
C ASP A 173 -13.31 2.83 9.48
N GLN A 174 -12.22 2.76 8.72
CA GLN A 174 -11.81 3.79 7.76
C GLN A 174 -11.61 3.27 6.34
N GLY A 175 -11.50 1.96 6.12
CA GLY A 175 -11.24 1.33 4.82
C GLY A 175 -12.43 1.29 3.89
#